data_AF-A0A4R4RA56-F1
#
_entry.id   AF-A0A4R4RA56-F1
#
_cell.length_a   1.000
_cell.length_b   1.000
_cell.length_c   1.000
_cell.angle_alpha   90.00
_cell.angle_beta   90.00
_cell.angle_gamma   90.00
#
_symmetry.space_group_name_H-M   'P 1'
#
loop_
_entity.id
_entity.type
_entity.pdbx_description
1 polymer ?
#
loop_
_entity_poly.entity_id
_entity_poly.type
_entity_poly.pdbx_seq_one_letter_code
_entity_poly.pdbx_strand_id
1 'polypeptide(L)'
;MDTSGYPCPGCGAPADLRVGCRRCGRAPDPAAAEVIRLDREIVILAGRAEQAHRAYLELVEAVRSAQARRADLAARVRAATPVGAAHPSGPAPVPRPLPAPASVPPAPAPVPAVGPTLPVPGPAVRVPSPSAGPVQPQRPVPVGGAETSTRAVQGLLFVLGGLLLGTAAVVFTAVAWATVGVVGRALILFAFTALALAVPPLAARRGLRGTAETFAAVGLLLVVLDGYAAWSVDLFGVTGWSGARYAALVAGVSAVLAAGYGRLTRLTVPWFAALVTVQPVLPLLAGPARPAAAGWNLVYVGVAALNLAVVAALRGRGPARVPAPPAPAGPPIPAPA
;
A
#
# COMPACT_ATOMS: atom_id res chain seq x y z
N MET A 1 -43.84 -0.85 22.21
CA MET A 1 -43.57 -2.25 22.58
C MET A 1 -42.96 -2.22 23.96
N ASP A 2 -43.69 -2.66 24.98
CA ASP A 2 -43.20 -2.67 26.35
C ASP A 2 -42.14 -3.76 26.51
N THR A 3 -40.87 -3.36 26.46
CA THR A 3 -39.70 -4.22 26.63
C THR A 3 -39.42 -4.47 28.11
N SER A 4 -40.41 -5.00 28.85
CA SER A 4 -40.24 -5.41 30.25
C SER A 4 -40.12 -6.93 30.43
N GLY A 5 -40.25 -7.70 29.35
CA GLY A 5 -40.14 -9.15 29.37
C GLY A 5 -38.69 -9.63 29.26
N TYR A 6 -38.31 -10.63 30.06
CA TYR A 6 -37.03 -11.30 30.01
C TYR A 6 -37.18 -12.80 30.31
N PRO A 7 -36.29 -13.69 29.82
CA PRO A 7 -36.33 -15.11 30.16
C PRO A 7 -35.85 -15.33 31.61
N CYS A 8 -36.66 -16.01 32.42
CA CYS A 8 -36.30 -16.29 33.82
C CYS A 8 -35.08 -17.24 33.90
N PRO A 9 -33.99 -16.88 34.58
CA PRO A 9 -32.79 -17.73 34.65
C PRO A 9 -33.02 -19.05 35.40
N GLY A 10 -34.03 -19.11 36.28
CA GLY A 10 -34.34 -20.33 37.03
C GLY A 10 -35.14 -21.39 36.26
N CYS A 11 -36.02 -21.00 35.33
CA CYS A 11 -36.95 -21.95 34.68
C CYS A 11 -37.17 -21.70 33.18
N GLY A 12 -36.53 -20.69 32.60
CA GLY A 12 -36.65 -20.32 31.19
C GLY A 12 -37.99 -19.68 30.78
N ALA A 13 -39.00 -19.66 31.66
CA ALA A 13 -40.29 -19.05 31.35
C ALA A 13 -40.19 -17.52 31.22
N PRO A 14 -41.04 -16.88 30.40
CA PRO A 14 -41.08 -15.42 30.32
C PRO A 14 -41.44 -14.83 31.68
N ALA A 15 -40.62 -13.87 32.12
CA ALA A 15 -40.78 -13.11 33.35
C ALA A 15 -40.87 -11.62 33.02
N ASP A 16 -41.48 -10.84 33.93
CA ASP A 16 -41.66 -9.40 33.77
C ASP A 16 -40.87 -8.64 34.84
N LEU A 17 -40.25 -7.52 34.48
CA LEU A 17 -39.44 -6.72 35.39
C LEU A 17 -40.23 -6.10 36.57
N ARG A 18 -41.56 -6.01 36.50
CA ARG A 18 -42.39 -5.47 37.59
C ARG A 18 -42.90 -6.57 38.53
N VAL A 19 -43.25 -7.73 37.97
CA VAL A 19 -43.95 -8.81 38.71
C VAL A 19 -43.03 -9.98 39.03
N GLY A 20 -41.95 -10.18 38.29
CA GLY A 20 -41.08 -11.35 38.37
C GLY A 20 -41.61 -12.52 37.54
N CYS A 21 -41.11 -13.72 37.82
CA CYS A 21 -41.53 -14.94 37.12
C CYS A 21 -42.76 -15.56 37.80
N ARG A 22 -43.89 -15.57 37.09
CA ARG A 22 -45.14 -16.18 37.60
C ARG A 22 -45.10 -17.71 37.67
N ARG A 23 -44.18 -18.36 36.95
CA ARG A 23 -44.09 -19.83 36.88
C ARG A 23 -43.37 -20.43 38.08
N CYS A 24 -42.23 -19.86 38.45
CA CYS A 24 -41.43 -20.34 39.58
C CYS A 24 -41.46 -19.41 40.80
N GLY A 25 -42.22 -18.30 40.74
CA GLY A 25 -42.36 -17.35 41.84
C GLY A 25 -41.13 -16.48 42.11
N ARG A 26 -40.12 -16.52 41.23
CA ARG A 26 -38.88 -15.74 41.41
C ARG A 26 -39.16 -14.25 41.26
N ALA A 27 -38.62 -13.44 42.18
CA ALA A 27 -38.68 -11.98 42.12
C ALA A 27 -38.03 -11.43 40.83
N PRO A 28 -38.36 -10.18 40.44
CA PRO A 28 -37.70 -9.49 39.33
C PRO A 28 -36.18 -9.53 39.43
N ASP A 29 -35.51 -9.78 38.30
CA ASP A 29 -34.06 -9.87 38.24
C ASP A 29 -33.45 -8.47 38.01
N PRO A 30 -32.62 -7.96 38.94
CA PRO A 30 -32.01 -6.64 38.78
C PRO A 30 -31.03 -6.57 37.60
N ALA A 31 -30.36 -7.68 37.25
CA ALA A 31 -29.44 -7.70 36.11
C ALA A 31 -30.22 -7.61 34.78
N ALA A 32 -31.37 -8.28 34.68
CA ALA A 32 -32.24 -8.16 33.51
C ALA A 32 -32.80 -6.74 33.34
N ALA A 33 -33.12 -6.07 34.46
CA ALA A 33 -33.55 -4.67 34.44
C ALA A 33 -32.45 -3.75 33.88
N GLU A 34 -31.20 -3.98 34.31
CA GLU A 34 -30.06 -3.18 33.88
C GLU A 34 -29.72 -3.38 32.40
N VAL A 35 -29.79 -4.61 31.88
CA VAL A 35 -29.63 -4.87 30.44
C VAL A 35 -30.67 -4.13 29.63
N ILE A 36 -31.95 -4.21 30.01
CA ILE A 36 -33.04 -3.51 29.31
C ILE A 36 -32.84 -1.98 29.37
N ARG A 37 -32.31 -1.45 30.48
CA ARG A 37 -31.96 -0.02 30.62
C ARG A 37 -30.85 0.36 29.63
N LEU A 38 -29.77 -0.43 29.59
CA LEU A 38 -28.62 -0.21 28.71
C LEU A 38 -29.01 -0.35 27.23
N ASP A 39 -29.87 -1.30 26.86
CA ASP A 39 -30.35 -1.45 25.49
C ASP A 39 -31.07 -0.19 25.00
N ARG A 40 -31.91 0.42 25.86
CA ARG A 40 -32.57 1.69 25.54
C ARG A 40 -31.56 2.83 25.40
N GLU A 41 -30.58 2.87 26.28
CA GLU A 41 -29.51 3.86 26.23
C GLU A 41 -28.69 3.74 24.94
N ILE A 42 -28.33 2.52 24.53
CA ILE A 42 -27.63 2.23 23.27
C ILE A 42 -28.44 2.72 22.07
N VAL A 43 -29.74 2.43 22.01
CA VAL A 43 -30.61 2.89 20.91
C VAL A 43 -30.64 4.42 20.82
N ILE A 44 -30.75 5.11 21.96
CA ILE A 44 -30.73 6.58 22.02
C ILE A 44 -29.37 7.12 21.55
N LEU A 45 -28.26 6.55 22.03
CA LEU A 45 -26.92 6.99 21.66
C LEU A 45 -26.61 6.71 20.19
N ALA A 46 -27.01 5.57 19.65
CA ALA A 46 -26.88 5.24 18.24
C ALA A 46 -27.65 6.24 17.36
N GLY A 47 -28.87 6.61 17.75
CA GLY A 47 -29.64 7.65 17.06
C GLY A 47 -28.95 9.01 17.07
N ARG A 48 -28.37 9.42 18.20
CA ARG A 48 -27.60 10.67 18.31
C ARG A 48 -26.32 10.64 17.46
N ALA A 49 -25.62 9.50 17.41
CA ALA A 49 -24.41 9.34 16.59
C ALA A 49 -24.72 9.47 15.10
N GLU A 50 -25.81 8.85 14.64
CA GLU A 50 -26.27 8.95 13.27
C GLU A 50 -26.70 10.38 12.90
N GLN A 51 -27.39 11.08 13.80
CA GLN A 51 -27.73 12.51 13.62
C GLN A 51 -26.48 13.38 13.50
N ALA A 52 -25.49 13.18 14.38
CA ALA A 52 -24.22 13.90 14.33
C ALA A 52 -23.45 13.62 13.03
N HIS A 53 -23.49 12.39 12.53
CA HIS A 53 -22.87 12.04 11.27
C HIS A 53 -23.50 12.77 10.09
N ARG A 54 -24.84 12.85 10.02
CA ARG A 54 -25.55 13.62 8.97
C ARG A 54 -25.21 15.09 9.03
N ALA A 55 -25.23 15.69 10.21
CA ALA A 55 -24.85 17.09 10.41
C ALA A 55 -23.39 17.36 9.98
N TYR A 56 -22.48 16.43 10.28
CA TYR A 56 -21.10 16.52 9.82
C TYR A 56 -21.00 16.52 8.29
N LEU A 57 -21.69 15.60 7.61
CA LEU A 57 -21.68 15.52 6.14
C LEU A 57 -22.27 16.79 5.50
N GLU A 58 -23.35 17.33 6.06
CA GLU A 58 -23.94 18.60 5.62
C GLU A 58 -22.95 19.76 5.75
N LEU A 59 -22.23 19.85 6.87
CA LEU A 59 -21.21 20.88 7.09
C LEU A 59 -20.04 20.76 6.11
N VAL A 60 -19.58 19.54 5.84
CA VAL A 60 -18.52 19.28 4.87
C VAL A 60 -18.94 19.75 3.48
N GLU A 61 -20.18 19.48 3.07
CA GLU A 61 -20.70 19.93 1.79
C GLU A 61 -20.86 21.46 1.74
N ALA A 62 -21.33 22.08 2.82
CA ALA A 62 -21.40 23.52 2.95
C ALA A 62 -20.03 24.19 2.77
N VAL A 63 -18.98 23.64 3.39
CA VAL A 63 -17.59 24.14 3.26
C VAL A 63 -17.11 24.04 1.81
N ARG A 64 -17.34 22.91 1.14
CA ARG A 64 -16.95 22.72 -0.26
C ARG A 64 -17.65 23.72 -1.17
N SER A 65 -18.96 23.93 -0.98
CA SER A 65 -19.72 24.92 -1.75
C SER A 65 -19.20 26.34 -1.57
N ALA A 66 -18.81 26.71 -0.33
CA ALA A 66 -18.24 28.02 -0.03
C ALA A 66 -16.87 28.21 -0.68
N GLN A 67 -16.02 27.18 -0.67
CA GLN A 67 -14.72 27.20 -1.34
C GLN A 67 -14.87 27.35 -2.86
N ALA A 68 -15.82 26.64 -3.48
CA ALA A 68 -16.11 26.75 -4.90
C ALA A 68 -16.58 28.17 -5.28
N ARG A 69 -17.53 28.74 -4.51
CA ARG A 69 -17.98 30.14 -4.70
C ARG A 69 -16.84 31.14 -4.57
N ARG A 70 -15.97 30.96 -3.57
CA ARG A 70 -14.79 31.82 -3.39
C ARG A 70 -13.85 31.73 -4.59
N ALA A 71 -13.61 30.54 -5.13
CA ALA A 71 -12.74 30.34 -6.29
C ALA A 71 -13.30 31.00 -7.55
N ASP A 72 -14.61 30.90 -7.79
CA ASP A 72 -15.31 31.59 -8.88
C ASP A 72 -15.17 33.11 -8.75
N LEU A 73 -15.50 33.68 -7.58
CA LEU A 73 -15.36 35.11 -7.33
C LEU A 73 -13.91 35.59 -7.49
N ALA A 74 -12.94 34.82 -6.99
CA ALA A 74 -11.51 35.13 -7.16
C ALA A 74 -11.06 35.05 -8.63
N ALA A 75 -11.67 34.18 -9.44
CA ALA A 75 -11.42 34.14 -10.88
C ALA A 75 -12.00 35.38 -11.58
N ARG A 76 -13.23 35.80 -11.22
CA ARG A 76 -13.84 37.03 -11.74
C ARG A 76 -13.03 38.27 -11.40
N VAL A 77 -12.54 38.40 -10.16
CA VAL A 77 -11.68 39.54 -9.75
C VAL A 77 -10.38 39.55 -10.56
N ARG A 78 -9.75 38.40 -10.78
CA ARG A 78 -8.54 38.29 -11.62
C ARG A 78 -8.81 38.63 -13.09
N ALA A 79 -9.98 38.27 -13.62
CA ALA A 79 -10.38 38.63 -14.98
C ALA A 79 -10.70 40.14 -15.11
N ALA A 80 -11.35 40.73 -14.10
CA ALA A 80 -11.68 42.14 -14.05
C ALA A 80 -10.45 43.04 -13.77
N THR A 81 -9.41 42.48 -13.17
CA THR A 81 -8.13 43.16 -12.92
C THR A 81 -7.13 42.68 -13.96
N PRO A 82 -7.04 43.29 -15.16
CA PRO A 82 -5.99 42.95 -16.11
C PRO A 82 -4.63 43.30 -15.49
N VAL A 83 -3.98 42.32 -14.87
CA VAL A 83 -2.56 42.38 -14.55
C VAL A 83 -1.83 42.21 -15.89
N GLY A 84 -1.67 43.32 -16.59
CA GLY A 84 -1.21 43.32 -17.97
C GLY A 84 -1.42 44.62 -18.76
N ALA A 85 -1.95 45.69 -18.15
CA ALA A 85 -1.60 47.01 -18.66
C ALA A 85 -0.10 47.17 -18.38
N ALA A 86 0.71 46.95 -19.41
CA ALA A 86 2.11 47.34 -19.41
C ALA A 86 2.18 48.75 -18.81
N HIS A 87 2.85 48.89 -17.67
CA HIS A 87 3.34 50.21 -17.32
C HIS A 87 4.09 50.72 -18.56
N PRO A 88 3.80 51.93 -19.07
CA PRO A 88 4.61 52.49 -20.14
C PRO A 88 6.04 52.35 -19.67
N SER A 89 6.82 51.55 -20.41
CA SER A 89 8.21 51.30 -20.12
C SER A 89 8.85 52.66 -19.94
N GLY A 90 9.27 52.98 -18.72
CA GLY A 90 10.26 54.04 -18.55
C GLY A 90 11.41 53.75 -19.51
N PRO A 91 12.05 54.79 -20.08
CA PRO A 91 13.04 54.62 -21.15
C PRO A 91 14.04 53.55 -20.74
N ALA A 92 14.18 52.54 -21.61
CA ALA A 92 15.03 51.39 -21.38
C ALA A 92 16.44 51.86 -20.97
N PRO A 93 17.01 51.34 -19.86
CA PRO A 93 18.39 51.67 -19.52
C PRO A 93 19.30 51.15 -20.64
N VAL A 94 20.11 52.06 -21.19
CA VAL A 94 21.11 51.78 -22.22
C VAL A 94 21.99 50.61 -21.79
N PRO A 95 22.16 49.55 -22.61
CA PRO A 95 23.04 48.45 -22.27
C PRO A 95 24.48 48.97 -22.14
N ARG A 96 25.13 48.71 -20.99
CA ARG A 96 26.58 48.90 -20.88
C ARG A 96 27.29 47.87 -21.77
N PRO A 97 28.35 48.26 -22.50
CA PRO A 97 29.16 47.31 -23.25
C PRO A 97 29.80 46.31 -22.28
N LEU A 98 29.56 45.02 -22.50
CA LEU A 98 30.31 43.94 -21.87
C LEU A 98 31.72 43.86 -22.51
N PRO A 99 32.78 43.59 -21.74
CA PRO A 99 34.09 43.32 -22.30
C PRO A 99 34.09 42.01 -23.09
N ALA A 100 34.83 42.01 -24.20
CA ALA A 100 34.86 40.95 -25.21
C ALA A 100 35.23 39.57 -24.63
N PRO A 101 34.62 38.47 -25.12
CA PRO A 101 35.04 37.13 -24.74
C PRO A 101 36.42 36.79 -25.34
N ALA A 102 37.28 36.21 -24.50
CA ALA A 102 38.55 35.65 -24.91
C ALA A 102 38.37 34.52 -25.93
N SER A 103 39.23 34.49 -26.94
CA SER A 103 39.26 33.51 -28.03
C SER A 103 39.51 32.08 -27.51
N VAL A 104 38.55 31.19 -27.76
CA VAL A 104 38.68 29.73 -27.62
C VAL A 104 39.27 29.18 -28.94
N PRO A 105 40.25 28.24 -28.92
CA PRO A 105 40.79 27.66 -30.14
C PRO A 105 39.76 26.76 -30.88
N PRO A 106 39.88 26.62 -32.21
CA PRO A 106 38.91 25.87 -33.01
C PRO A 106 39.03 24.35 -32.85
N ALA A 107 37.89 23.67 -32.81
CA ALA A 107 37.77 22.22 -32.95
C ALA A 107 38.04 21.77 -34.41
N PRO A 108 38.53 20.53 -34.65
CA PRO A 108 38.78 20.04 -35.99
C PRO A 108 37.49 19.67 -36.75
N ALA A 109 37.54 19.83 -38.07
CA ALA A 109 36.45 19.63 -39.03
C ALA A 109 36.08 18.14 -39.25
N PRO A 110 34.83 17.84 -39.66
CA PRO A 110 34.43 16.49 -40.07
C PRO A 110 34.89 16.16 -41.51
N VAL A 111 35.30 14.90 -41.70
CA VAL A 111 35.71 14.29 -42.98
C VAL A 111 34.48 13.92 -43.83
N PRO A 112 34.50 14.10 -45.17
CA PRO A 112 33.45 13.59 -46.05
C PRO A 112 33.73 12.15 -46.48
N ALA A 113 32.73 11.26 -46.34
CA ALA A 113 32.78 9.91 -46.90
C ALA A 113 32.01 9.88 -48.23
N VAL A 114 32.76 9.63 -49.31
CA VAL A 114 32.27 9.35 -50.66
C VAL A 114 31.62 7.96 -50.68
N GLY A 115 30.34 7.89 -51.03
CA GLY A 115 29.64 6.63 -51.30
C GLY A 115 29.48 6.42 -52.82
N PRO A 116 29.76 5.22 -53.36
CA PRO A 116 29.40 4.90 -54.74
C PRO A 116 27.94 4.45 -54.86
N THR A 117 27.33 4.82 -55.98
CA THR A 117 25.93 4.63 -56.37
C THR A 117 25.65 3.31 -57.11
N LEU A 118 24.37 2.89 -57.05
CA LEU A 118 23.54 2.07 -57.98
C LEU A 118 23.42 0.54 -57.76
N PRO A 119 22.33 -0.14 -58.21
CA PRO A 119 20.93 0.28 -58.48
C PRO A 119 19.86 -0.63 -57.80
N VAL A 120 18.60 -0.19 -57.83
CA VAL A 120 17.40 -0.92 -57.34
C VAL A 120 16.85 -1.89 -58.40
N PRO A 121 16.43 -3.10 -58.00
CA PRO A 121 15.26 -3.76 -58.57
C PRO A 121 14.25 -4.24 -57.50
N GLY A 122 12.96 -4.28 -57.89
CA GLY A 122 11.79 -4.52 -57.04
C GLY A 122 11.58 -5.95 -56.51
N PRO A 123 10.45 -6.20 -55.81
CA PRO A 123 10.26 -7.40 -55.00
C PRO A 123 9.81 -8.60 -55.86
N ALA A 124 10.65 -9.63 -55.92
CA ALA A 124 10.27 -10.95 -56.42
C ALA A 124 9.78 -11.82 -55.24
N VAL A 125 8.48 -12.11 -55.26
CA VAL A 125 7.82 -13.13 -54.43
C VAL A 125 8.51 -14.47 -54.69
N ARG A 126 9.08 -15.08 -53.64
CA ARG A 126 9.70 -16.40 -53.73
C ARG A 126 8.73 -17.44 -53.18
N VAL A 127 8.17 -18.25 -54.08
CA VAL A 127 7.39 -19.45 -53.78
C VAL A 127 8.35 -20.53 -53.21
N PRO A 128 8.04 -21.22 -52.10
CA PRO A 128 8.86 -22.35 -51.65
C PRO A 128 8.51 -23.63 -52.45
N SER A 129 9.53 -24.27 -53.04
CA SER A 129 9.46 -25.67 -53.48
C SER A 129 9.94 -26.60 -52.36
N PRO A 130 9.43 -27.85 -52.27
CA PRO A 130 9.66 -28.73 -51.13
C PRO A 130 11.00 -29.46 -51.26
N SER A 131 11.80 -29.46 -50.20
CA SER A 131 12.91 -30.39 -50.04
C SER A 131 12.59 -31.35 -48.91
N ALA A 132 12.57 -32.63 -49.27
CA ALA A 132 12.35 -33.76 -48.38
C ALA A 132 13.48 -33.85 -47.34
N GLY A 133 13.12 -33.61 -46.08
CA GLY A 133 13.94 -33.91 -44.89
C GLY A 133 13.20 -34.91 -44.00
N PRO A 134 13.91 -35.69 -43.17
CA PRO A 134 13.40 -36.89 -42.52
C PRO A 134 12.20 -36.62 -41.61
N VAL A 135 11.21 -37.51 -41.70
CA VAL A 135 9.99 -37.56 -40.88
C VAL A 135 10.37 -37.55 -39.39
N GLN A 136 10.08 -36.44 -38.70
CA GLN A 136 10.06 -36.44 -37.24
C GLN A 136 8.81 -37.21 -36.77
N PRO A 137 8.91 -38.10 -35.76
CA PRO A 137 7.72 -38.71 -35.17
C PRO A 137 6.83 -37.61 -34.61
N GLN A 138 5.60 -37.53 -35.13
CA GLN A 138 4.57 -36.63 -34.63
C GLN A 138 4.35 -36.92 -33.14
N ARG A 139 4.61 -35.91 -32.31
CA ARG A 139 4.24 -35.94 -30.90
C ARG A 139 2.71 -36.05 -30.85
N PRO A 140 2.11 -37.06 -30.18
CA PRO A 140 0.66 -37.18 -30.14
C PRO A 140 0.03 -35.90 -29.59
N VAL A 141 -0.92 -35.35 -30.34
CA VAL A 141 -1.92 -34.41 -29.81
C VAL A 141 -2.61 -35.12 -28.65
N PRO A 142 -2.76 -34.53 -27.46
CA PRO A 142 -3.63 -35.09 -26.43
C PRO A 142 -5.07 -34.98 -26.93
N VAL A 143 -5.50 -36.00 -27.68
CA VAL A 143 -6.90 -36.27 -27.95
C VAL A 143 -7.54 -36.57 -26.61
N GLY A 144 -8.63 -35.86 -26.29
CA GLY A 144 -9.37 -36.00 -25.04
C GLY A 144 -9.64 -37.47 -24.71
N GLY A 145 -8.91 -37.96 -23.71
CA GLY A 145 -9.07 -39.26 -23.10
C GLY A 145 -9.23 -39.05 -21.61
N ALA A 146 -10.14 -39.79 -20.99
CA ALA A 146 -10.53 -39.66 -19.61
C ALA A 146 -9.38 -39.95 -18.61
N GLU A 147 -8.49 -38.99 -18.38
CA GLU A 147 -7.55 -38.96 -17.23
C GLU A 147 -8.14 -38.20 -16.03
N THR A 148 -9.47 -38.26 -15.88
CA THR A 148 -10.19 -37.38 -14.97
C THR A 148 -10.21 -37.86 -13.53
N SER A 149 -9.89 -39.11 -13.20
CA SER A 149 -10.09 -39.59 -11.81
C SER A 149 -9.16 -38.90 -10.80
N THR A 150 -7.83 -38.91 -10.99
CA THR A 150 -6.91 -38.36 -9.97
C THR A 150 -6.89 -36.84 -9.97
N ARG A 151 -6.90 -36.18 -11.15
CA ARG A 151 -6.98 -34.72 -11.24
C ARG A 151 -8.35 -34.16 -10.84
N ALA A 152 -9.46 -34.84 -11.15
CA ALA A 152 -10.77 -34.39 -10.67
C ALA A 152 -10.98 -34.72 -9.19
N VAL A 153 -10.47 -35.84 -8.67
CA VAL A 153 -10.48 -36.09 -7.21
C VAL A 153 -9.61 -35.09 -6.48
N GLN A 154 -8.41 -34.77 -6.99
CA GLN A 154 -7.56 -33.72 -6.42
C GLN A 154 -8.23 -32.35 -6.51
N GLY A 155 -8.84 -32.01 -7.65
CA GLY A 155 -9.60 -30.78 -7.82
C GLY A 155 -10.81 -30.72 -6.89
N LEU A 156 -11.55 -31.81 -6.73
CA LEU A 156 -12.70 -31.93 -5.84
C LEU A 156 -12.28 -31.82 -4.38
N LEU A 157 -11.19 -32.47 -3.97
CA LEU A 157 -10.63 -32.34 -2.62
C LEU A 157 -10.13 -30.93 -2.35
N PHE A 158 -9.57 -30.24 -3.34
CA PHE A 158 -9.12 -28.85 -3.20
C PHE A 158 -10.31 -27.89 -3.08
N VAL A 159 -11.35 -28.08 -3.90
CA VAL A 159 -12.60 -27.29 -3.82
C VAL A 159 -13.33 -27.58 -2.52
N LEU A 160 -13.44 -28.84 -2.11
CA LEU A 160 -14.07 -29.25 -0.86
C LEU A 160 -13.28 -28.71 0.34
N GLY A 161 -11.95 -28.79 0.30
CA GLY A 161 -11.08 -28.20 1.32
C GLY A 161 -11.23 -26.68 1.40
N GLY A 162 -11.26 -26.00 0.25
CA GLY A 162 -11.52 -24.56 0.19
C GLY A 162 -12.90 -24.18 0.70
N LEU A 163 -13.93 -24.97 0.37
CA LEU A 163 -15.31 -24.78 0.82
C LEU A 163 -15.44 -25.03 2.32
N LEU A 164 -14.85 -26.09 2.85
CA LEU A 164 -14.83 -26.41 4.28
C LEU A 164 -14.06 -25.37 5.08
N LEU A 165 -12.91 -24.91 4.57
CA LEU A 165 -12.14 -23.85 5.22
C LEU A 165 -12.89 -22.51 5.18
N GLY A 166 -13.55 -22.21 4.05
CA GLY A 166 -14.38 -21.02 3.90
C GLY A 166 -15.59 -21.01 4.84
N THR A 167 -16.33 -22.12 4.93
CA THR A 167 -17.46 -22.23 5.86
C THR A 167 -17.00 -22.17 7.31
N ALA A 168 -15.91 -22.85 7.67
CA ALA A 168 -15.32 -22.77 9.01
C ALA A 168 -14.91 -21.33 9.36
N ALA A 169 -14.27 -20.61 8.43
CA ALA A 169 -13.89 -19.22 8.64
C ALA A 169 -15.11 -18.31 8.85
N VAL A 170 -16.19 -18.50 8.08
CA VAL A 170 -17.44 -17.73 8.25
C VAL A 170 -18.09 -18.01 9.60
N VAL A 171 -18.24 -19.28 9.98
CA VAL A 171 -18.84 -19.66 11.28
C VAL A 171 -18.00 -19.15 12.44
N PHE A 172 -16.68 -19.30 12.36
CA PHE A 172 -15.75 -18.77 13.35
C PHE A 172 -15.88 -17.24 13.49
N THR A 173 -15.94 -16.52 12.37
CA THR A 173 -16.11 -15.06 12.37
C THR A 173 -17.49 -14.65 12.91
N ALA A 174 -18.54 -15.42 12.68
CA ALA A 174 -19.87 -15.11 13.18
C ALA A 174 -20.03 -15.40 14.68
N VAL A 175 -19.49 -16.51 15.17
CA VAL A 175 -19.77 -17.02 16.54
C VAL A 175 -18.63 -16.76 17.50
N ALA A 176 -17.39 -17.07 17.11
CA ALA A 176 -16.23 -16.90 17.99
C ALA A 176 -15.82 -15.43 18.09
N TRP A 177 -15.97 -14.65 17.02
CA TRP A 177 -15.53 -13.25 17.04
C TRP A 177 -16.24 -12.41 18.10
N ALA A 178 -17.52 -12.67 18.37
CA ALA A 178 -18.31 -11.95 19.38
C ALA A 178 -17.87 -12.27 20.82
N THR A 179 -17.38 -13.49 21.08
CA THR A 179 -16.91 -13.92 22.42
C THR A 179 -15.43 -13.65 22.63
N VAL A 180 -14.66 -13.53 21.55
CA VAL A 180 -13.24 -13.17 21.61
C VAL A 180 -13.14 -11.69 21.96
N GLY A 181 -12.67 -11.41 23.18
CA GLY A 181 -12.37 -10.06 23.63
C GLY A 181 -11.33 -9.36 22.75
N VAL A 182 -11.19 -8.04 22.96
CA VAL A 182 -10.31 -7.18 22.16
C VAL A 182 -8.89 -7.75 22.01
N VAL A 183 -8.31 -8.27 23.09
CA VAL A 183 -6.98 -8.88 23.11
C VAL A 183 -6.90 -10.12 22.20
N GLY A 184 -7.93 -10.98 22.22
CA GLY A 184 -7.93 -12.18 21.41
C GLY A 184 -8.06 -11.88 19.91
N ARG A 185 -8.84 -10.85 19.53
CA ARG A 185 -8.95 -10.39 18.14
C ARG A 185 -7.62 -9.86 17.64
N ALA A 186 -6.93 -9.07 18.46
CA ALA A 186 -5.60 -8.56 18.15
C ALA A 186 -4.58 -9.70 17.99
N LEU A 187 -4.61 -10.72 18.85
CA LEU A 187 -3.72 -11.89 18.74
C LEU A 187 -3.99 -12.70 17.46
N ILE A 188 -5.25 -12.88 17.06
CA ILE A 188 -5.61 -13.59 15.83
C ILE A 188 -5.06 -12.85 14.60
N LEU A 189 -5.28 -11.53 14.52
CA LEU A 189 -4.76 -10.70 13.43
C LEU A 189 -3.23 -10.73 13.40
N PHE A 190 -2.58 -10.55 14.56
CA PHE A 190 -1.14 -10.64 14.68
C PHE A 190 -0.59 -12.00 14.22
N ALA A 191 -1.23 -13.11 14.62
CA ALA A 191 -0.83 -14.46 14.20
C ALA A 191 -0.97 -14.64 12.68
N PHE A 192 -2.05 -14.09 12.09
CA PHE A 192 -2.24 -14.12 10.64
C PHE A 192 -1.17 -13.32 9.90
N THR A 193 -0.85 -12.11 10.38
CA THR A 193 0.24 -11.28 9.84
C THR A 193 1.59 -11.97 9.96
N ALA A 194 1.88 -12.58 11.11
CA ALA A 194 3.11 -13.33 11.34
C ALA A 194 3.22 -14.53 10.38
N LEU A 195 2.13 -15.26 10.15
CA LEU A 195 2.09 -16.35 9.19
C LEU A 195 2.31 -15.85 7.76
N ALA A 196 1.65 -14.75 7.38
CA ALA A 196 1.83 -14.11 6.07
C ALA A 196 3.28 -13.67 5.83
N LEU A 197 3.96 -13.17 6.87
CA LEU A 197 5.38 -12.81 6.83
C LEU A 197 6.34 -14.02 6.95
N ALA A 198 5.88 -15.18 7.38
CA ALA A 198 6.70 -16.40 7.41
C ALA A 198 6.81 -17.08 6.03
N VAL A 199 5.83 -16.87 5.14
CA VAL A 199 5.81 -17.47 3.79
C VAL A 199 6.94 -16.98 2.88
N PRO A 200 7.23 -15.67 2.74
CA PRO A 200 8.25 -15.19 1.81
C PRO A 200 9.68 -15.72 2.03
N PRO A 201 10.24 -15.80 3.25
CA PRO A 201 11.59 -16.36 3.42
C PRO A 201 11.64 -17.83 3.03
N LEU A 202 10.56 -18.59 3.29
CA LEU A 202 10.48 -19.99 2.88
C LEU A 202 10.36 -20.14 1.36
N ALA A 203 9.56 -19.30 0.71
CA ALA A 203 9.42 -19.27 -0.75
C ALA A 203 10.70 -18.80 -1.46
N ALA A 204 11.39 -17.79 -0.90
CA ALA A 204 12.66 -17.29 -1.42
C ALA A 204 13.76 -18.34 -1.33
N ARG A 205 13.80 -19.13 -0.25
CA ARG A 205 14.72 -20.29 -0.11
C ARG A 205 14.49 -21.36 -1.18
N ARG A 206 13.27 -21.46 -1.73
CA ARG A 206 12.91 -22.40 -2.82
C ARG A 206 13.06 -21.79 -4.22
N GLY A 207 13.61 -20.59 -4.35
CA GLY A 207 13.80 -19.92 -5.64
C GLY A 207 12.57 -19.22 -6.21
N LEU A 208 11.44 -19.23 -5.51
CA LEU A 208 10.17 -18.64 -5.96
C LEU A 208 10.10 -17.14 -5.59
N ARG A 209 10.99 -16.33 -6.18
CA ARG A 209 11.10 -14.90 -5.85
C ARG A 209 9.81 -14.11 -6.09
N GLY A 210 9.14 -14.33 -7.22
CA GLY A 210 7.90 -13.60 -7.54
C GLY A 210 6.81 -13.83 -6.49
N THR A 211 6.59 -15.08 -6.09
CA THR A 211 5.64 -15.42 -5.02
C THR A 211 6.07 -14.80 -3.68
N ALA A 212 7.36 -14.86 -3.35
CA ALA A 212 7.89 -14.27 -2.12
C ALA A 212 7.65 -12.74 -2.07
N GLU A 213 7.84 -12.03 -3.18
CA GLU A 213 7.60 -10.59 -3.27
C GLU A 213 6.12 -10.24 -3.06
N THR A 214 5.20 -10.99 -3.65
CA THR A 214 3.76 -10.78 -3.46
C THR A 214 3.34 -11.04 -2.01
N PHE A 215 3.75 -12.16 -1.41
CA PHE A 215 3.44 -12.45 -0.01
C PHE A 215 4.11 -11.44 0.95
N ALA A 216 5.31 -10.93 0.61
CA ALA A 216 5.94 -9.88 1.39
C ALA A 216 5.16 -8.56 1.31
N ALA A 217 4.64 -8.20 0.13
CA ALA A 217 3.76 -7.03 -0.02
C ALA A 217 2.52 -7.17 0.86
N VAL A 218 1.85 -8.32 0.80
CA VAL A 218 0.64 -8.61 1.58
C VAL A 218 0.95 -8.59 3.08
N GLY A 219 2.01 -9.26 3.53
CA GLY A 219 2.40 -9.28 4.94
C GLY A 219 2.73 -7.88 5.48
N LEU A 220 3.42 -7.04 4.71
CA LEU A 220 3.72 -5.66 5.12
C LEU A 220 2.49 -4.75 5.09
N LEU A 221 1.54 -4.99 4.19
CA LEU A 221 0.23 -4.32 4.22
C LEU A 221 -0.55 -4.69 5.48
N LEU A 222 -0.57 -5.97 5.85
CA LEU A 222 -1.22 -6.45 7.07
C LEU A 222 -0.64 -5.79 8.32
N VAL A 223 0.67 -5.53 8.39
CA VAL A 223 1.28 -4.77 9.50
C VAL A 223 0.68 -3.37 9.65
N VAL A 224 0.40 -2.67 8.54
CA VAL A 224 -0.25 -1.35 8.60
C VAL A 224 -1.71 -1.48 9.04
N LEU A 225 -2.41 -2.50 8.55
CA LEU A 225 -3.80 -2.80 8.94
C LEU A 225 -3.91 -3.20 10.41
N ASP A 226 -2.93 -3.90 10.98
CA ASP A 226 -2.87 -4.24 12.39
C ASP A 226 -2.76 -2.98 13.27
N GLY A 227 -2.00 -1.97 12.80
CA GLY A 227 -1.96 -0.66 13.45
C GLY A 227 -3.32 0.04 13.43
N TYR A 228 -4.04 -0.01 12.31
CA TYR A 228 -5.41 0.53 12.25
C TYR A 228 -6.38 -0.26 13.15
N ALA A 229 -6.28 -1.58 13.16
CA ALA A 229 -7.11 -2.44 13.99
C ALA A 229 -6.89 -2.18 15.49
N ALA A 230 -5.63 -1.98 15.91
CA ALA A 230 -5.31 -1.63 17.28
C ALA A 230 -5.93 -0.28 17.70
N TRP A 231 -5.97 0.70 16.80
CA TRP A 231 -6.67 1.97 17.07
C TRP A 231 -8.19 1.81 17.13
N SER A 232 -8.78 1.04 16.21
CA SER A 232 -10.24 0.89 16.12
C SER A 232 -10.86 0.16 17.30
N VAL A 233 -10.10 -0.74 17.93
CA VAL A 233 -10.54 -1.47 19.14
C VAL A 233 -10.05 -0.83 20.45
N ASP A 234 -9.45 0.37 20.37
CA ASP A 234 -8.82 1.07 21.50
C ASP A 234 -7.85 0.19 22.30
N LEU A 235 -7.05 -0.61 21.58
CA LEU A 235 -6.10 -1.53 22.19
C LEU A 235 -5.06 -0.72 23.01
N PHE A 236 -4.99 -0.96 24.32
CA PHE A 236 -4.14 -0.21 25.27
C PHE A 236 -4.51 1.28 25.44
N GLY A 237 -5.75 1.69 25.14
CA GLY A 237 -6.19 3.08 25.34
C GLY A 237 -5.58 4.08 24.36
N VAL A 238 -5.15 3.61 23.19
CA VAL A 238 -4.46 4.41 22.17
C VAL A 238 -5.36 5.47 21.51
N THR A 239 -6.68 5.38 21.63
CA THR A 239 -7.60 6.42 21.13
C THR A 239 -7.50 7.72 21.94
N GLY A 240 -6.94 7.67 23.15
CA GLY A 240 -6.62 8.87 23.94
C GLY A 240 -5.47 9.70 23.37
N TRP A 241 -4.73 9.18 22.40
CA TRP A 241 -3.62 9.89 21.76
C TRP A 241 -4.13 10.71 20.57
N SER A 242 -3.44 11.79 20.23
CA SER A 242 -3.75 12.51 18.98
C SER A 242 -3.56 11.57 17.78
N GLY A 243 -4.57 11.44 16.92
CA GLY A 243 -4.53 10.51 15.78
C GLY A 243 -3.31 10.69 14.87
N ALA A 244 -2.80 11.92 14.72
CA ALA A 244 -1.58 12.19 13.97
C ALA A 244 -0.33 11.55 14.58
N ARG A 245 -0.16 11.61 15.91
CA ARG A 245 0.96 10.94 16.61
C ARG A 245 0.87 9.42 16.51
N TYR A 246 -0.33 8.88 16.66
CA TYR A 246 -0.55 7.44 16.52
C TYR A 246 -0.24 6.96 15.09
N ALA A 247 -0.75 7.67 14.08
CA ALA A 247 -0.46 7.37 12.68
C ALA A 247 1.05 7.49 12.36
N ALA A 248 1.74 8.48 12.92
CA ALA A 248 3.19 8.61 12.77
C ALA A 248 3.95 7.43 13.40
N LEU A 249 3.50 6.95 14.57
CA LEU A 249 4.07 5.79 15.23
C LEU A 249 3.87 4.52 14.40
N VAL A 250 2.66 4.26 13.92
CA VAL A 250 2.36 3.11 13.04
C VAL A 250 3.22 3.18 11.78
N ALA A 251 3.24 4.33 11.10
CA ALA A 251 4.05 4.56 9.91
C ALA A 251 5.56 4.32 10.18
N GLY A 252 6.09 4.81 11.29
CA GLY A 252 7.47 4.61 11.71
C GLY A 252 7.80 3.14 12.01
N VAL A 253 6.94 2.44 12.77
CA VAL A 253 7.10 1.02 13.09
C VAL A 253 7.03 0.17 11.82
N SER A 254 6.06 0.42 10.94
CA SER A 254 5.95 -0.26 9.64
C SER A 254 7.20 -0.04 8.78
N ALA A 255 7.77 1.16 8.78
CA ALA A 255 9.01 1.46 8.05
C ALA A 255 10.21 0.67 8.60
N VAL A 256 10.37 0.60 9.92
CA VAL A 256 11.42 -0.17 10.58
C VAL A 256 11.27 -1.67 10.29
N LEU A 257 10.04 -2.20 10.40
CA LEU A 257 9.75 -3.61 10.10
C LEU A 257 10.02 -3.93 8.62
N ALA A 258 9.55 -3.10 7.69
CA ALA A 258 9.77 -3.28 6.27
C ALA A 258 11.27 -3.22 5.90
N ALA A 259 12.01 -2.28 6.47
CA ALA A 259 13.46 -2.16 6.26
C ALA A 259 14.22 -3.36 6.86
N GLY A 260 13.88 -3.78 8.08
CA GLY A 260 14.45 -4.97 8.72
C GLY A 260 14.17 -6.23 7.92
N TYR A 261 12.91 -6.40 7.50
CA TYR A 261 12.47 -7.53 6.69
C TYR A 261 13.13 -7.58 5.31
N GLY A 262 13.30 -6.42 4.66
CA GLY A 262 14.06 -6.30 3.41
C GLY A 262 15.54 -6.65 3.56
N ARG A 263 16.16 -6.34 4.71
CA ARG A 263 17.54 -6.75 5.02
C ARG A 263 17.65 -8.26 5.23
N LEU A 264 16.70 -8.86 5.95
CA LEU A 264 16.65 -10.29 6.25
C LEU A 264 16.40 -11.15 4.99
N THR A 265 15.49 -10.71 4.13
CA THR A 265 15.02 -11.51 2.97
C THR A 265 15.71 -11.15 1.65
N ARG A 266 16.37 -9.98 1.57
CA ARG A 266 16.95 -9.40 0.34
C ARG A 266 15.94 -9.25 -0.81
N LEU A 267 14.65 -9.13 -0.48
CA LEU A 267 13.58 -8.85 -1.44
C LEU A 267 13.52 -7.36 -1.76
N THR A 268 13.02 -7.02 -2.95
CA THR A 268 12.93 -5.63 -3.42
C THR A 268 11.72 -4.90 -2.80
N VAL A 269 10.56 -5.57 -2.80
CA VAL A 269 9.28 -5.03 -2.31
C VAL A 269 9.35 -4.40 -0.91
N PRO A 270 9.98 -5.03 0.11
CA PRO A 270 10.06 -4.44 1.45
C PRO A 270 10.77 -3.08 1.50
N TRP A 271 11.71 -2.80 0.58
CA TRP A 271 12.36 -1.48 0.51
C TRP A 271 11.41 -0.39 0.03
N PHE A 272 10.56 -0.69 -0.95
CA PHE A 272 9.53 0.24 -1.40
C PHE A 272 8.51 0.49 -0.29
N ALA A 273 8.06 -0.56 0.41
CA ALA A 273 7.16 -0.43 1.54
C ALA A 273 7.75 0.44 2.66
N ALA A 274 9.04 0.27 2.99
CA ALA A 274 9.74 1.11 3.97
C ALA A 274 9.78 2.58 3.55
N LEU A 275 10.08 2.87 2.28
CA LEU A 275 10.09 4.25 1.75
C LEU A 275 8.70 4.90 1.78
N VAL A 276 7.65 4.16 1.41
CA VAL A 276 6.27 4.67 1.41
C VAL A 276 5.82 4.98 2.83
N THR A 277 6.11 4.09 3.78
CA THR A 277 5.65 4.22 5.17
C THR A 277 6.46 5.23 5.98
N VAL A 278 7.72 5.49 5.64
CA VAL A 278 8.53 6.46 6.41
C VAL A 278 8.24 7.93 6.06
N GLN A 279 7.80 8.20 4.83
CA GLN A 279 7.55 9.56 4.34
C GLN A 279 6.55 10.39 5.18
N PRO A 280 5.39 9.87 5.59
CA PRO A 280 4.42 10.65 6.35
C PRO A 280 4.81 10.88 7.81
N VAL A 281 5.85 10.21 8.36
CA VAL A 281 6.20 10.28 9.79
C VAL A 281 6.52 11.70 10.24
N LEU A 282 7.43 12.39 9.55
CA LEU A 282 7.82 13.77 9.90
C LEU A 282 6.65 14.77 9.73
N PRO A 283 5.91 14.78 8.61
CA PRO A 283 4.70 15.61 8.47
C PRO A 283 3.64 15.36 9.54
N LEU A 284 3.37 14.10 9.89
CA LEU A 284 2.36 13.73 10.88
C LEU A 284 2.76 14.15 12.31
N LEU A 285 4.05 14.09 12.65
CA LEU A 285 4.56 14.58 13.93
C LEU A 285 4.53 16.11 14.03
N ALA A 286 4.77 16.81 12.91
CA ALA A 286 4.78 18.26 12.87
C ALA A 286 3.38 18.90 12.84
N GLY A 287 2.40 18.22 12.22
CA GLY A 287 1.04 18.74 12.04
C GLY A 287 0.37 19.31 13.31
N PRO A 288 0.43 18.63 14.47
CA PRO A 288 -0.16 19.13 15.72
C PRO A 288 0.41 20.47 16.20
N ALA A 289 1.67 20.80 15.85
CA ALA A 289 2.30 22.06 16.22
C ALA A 289 1.86 23.24 15.34
N ARG A 290 1.06 23.00 14.29
CA ARG A 290 0.59 23.99 13.31
C ARG A 290 1.73 24.92 12.83
N PRO A 291 2.82 24.36 12.28
CA PRO A 291 3.97 25.16 11.87
C PRO A 291 3.59 26.19 10.80
N ALA A 292 4.20 27.37 10.89
CA ALA A 292 4.16 28.35 9.81
C ALA A 292 4.88 27.81 8.55
N ALA A 293 4.80 28.52 7.43
CA ALA A 293 5.41 28.09 6.15
C ALA A 293 6.88 27.70 6.28
N ALA A 294 7.67 28.45 7.06
CA ALA A 294 9.07 28.12 7.33
C ALA A 294 9.24 26.79 8.09
N GLY A 295 8.34 26.47 9.03
CA GLY A 295 8.35 25.20 9.74
C GLY A 295 8.01 24.02 8.83
N TRP A 296 7.05 24.19 7.90
CA TRP A 296 6.78 23.20 6.87
C TRP A 296 7.98 22.96 5.94
N ASN A 297 8.70 24.02 5.58
CA ASN A 297 9.93 23.88 4.79
C ASN A 297 10.98 23.01 5.53
N LEU A 298 11.18 23.23 6.83
CA LEU A 298 12.09 22.40 7.64
C LEU A 298 11.64 20.93 7.68
N VAL A 299 10.34 20.68 7.81
CA VAL A 299 9.79 19.31 7.78
C VAL A 299 10.10 18.62 6.46
N TYR A 300 9.85 19.29 5.33
CA TYR A 300 10.12 18.71 4.00
C TYR A 300 11.61 18.57 3.72
N VAL A 301 12.46 19.48 4.21
CA VAL A 301 13.92 19.32 4.17
C VAL A 301 14.34 18.09 4.98
N GLY A 302 13.74 17.86 6.16
CA GLY A 302 13.96 16.65 6.96
C GLY A 302 13.55 15.37 6.21
N VAL A 303 12.40 15.38 5.52
CA VAL A 303 11.97 14.26 4.66
C VAL A 303 12.95 14.04 3.51
N ALA A 304 13.43 15.12 2.87
CA ALA A 304 14.43 15.03 1.80
C ALA A 304 15.76 14.47 2.30
N ALA A 305 16.23 14.90 3.48
CA ALA A 305 17.44 14.39 4.12
C ALA A 305 17.31 12.89 4.47
N LEU A 306 16.14 12.47 4.96
CA LEU A 306 15.84 11.06 5.22
C LEU A 306 15.88 10.23 3.94
N ASN A 307 15.25 10.68 2.85
CA ASN A 307 15.31 10.03 1.55
C ASN A 307 16.77 9.91 1.06
N LEU A 308 17.56 10.97 1.21
CA LEU A 308 18.98 10.97 0.85
C LEU A 308 19.78 9.95 1.68
N ALA A 309 19.54 9.87 2.99
CA ALA A 309 20.17 8.89 3.86
C ALA A 309 19.84 7.44 3.46
N VAL A 310 18.57 7.17 3.10
CA VAL A 310 18.15 5.85 2.59
C VAL A 310 18.86 5.52 1.28
N VAL A 311 18.94 6.46 0.34
CA VAL A 311 19.65 6.27 -0.94
C VAL A 311 21.14 6.04 -0.71
N ALA A 312 21.79 6.80 0.18
CA ALA A 312 23.19 6.60 0.52
C ALA A 312 23.45 5.20 1.11
N ALA A 313 22.58 4.76 2.03
CA ALA A 313 22.65 3.44 2.64
C ALA A 313 22.40 2.29 1.65
N LEU A 314 21.64 2.53 0.58
CA LEU A 314 21.40 1.56 -0.50
C LEU A 314 22.56 1.53 -1.51
N ARG A 315 23.12 2.68 -1.88
CA ARG A 315 24.27 2.78 -2.80
C ARG A 315 25.54 2.14 -2.23
N GLY A 316 25.73 2.21 -0.91
CA GLY A 316 26.81 1.49 -0.22
C GLY A 316 26.71 -0.05 -0.30
N ARG A 317 25.62 -0.61 -0.86
CA ARG A 317 25.42 -2.04 -1.09
C ARG A 317 25.63 -2.48 -2.54
N GLY A 318 26.22 -1.62 -3.38
CA GLY A 318 26.56 -1.96 -4.75
C GLY A 318 27.38 -3.27 -4.84
N PRO A 319 27.22 -4.06 -5.92
CA PRO A 319 27.90 -5.34 -6.06
C PRO A 319 29.41 -5.15 -5.86
N ALA A 320 30.04 -6.09 -5.15
CA ALA A 320 31.49 -6.15 -5.03
C ALA A 320 32.09 -5.94 -6.43
N ARG A 321 33.00 -4.97 -6.54
CA ARG A 321 33.68 -4.62 -7.79
C ARG A 321 34.26 -5.91 -8.37
N VAL A 322 33.71 -6.39 -9.48
CA VAL A 322 34.26 -7.55 -10.18
C VAL A 322 35.71 -7.18 -10.52
N PRO A 323 36.72 -7.94 -10.06
CA PRO A 323 38.10 -7.67 -10.43
C PRO A 323 38.17 -7.60 -11.95
N ALA A 324 38.82 -6.57 -12.49
CA ALA A 324 39.05 -6.48 -13.91
C ALA A 324 39.72 -7.79 -14.38
N PRO A 325 39.23 -8.42 -15.48
CA PRO A 325 39.88 -9.60 -16.00
C PRO A 325 41.36 -9.28 -16.27
N PRO A 326 42.29 -10.22 -15.98
CA PRO A 326 43.70 -10.01 -16.26
C PRO A 326 43.88 -9.67 -17.73
N ALA A 327 44.75 -8.68 -18.01
CA ALA A 327 45.06 -8.27 -19.37
C ALA A 327 45.51 -9.48 -20.20
N PRO A 328 45.06 -9.60 -21.47
CA PRO A 328 45.49 -10.70 -22.33
C PRO A 328 47.02 -10.69 -22.45
N ALA A 329 47.63 -11.86 -22.28
CA ALA A 329 49.06 -12.04 -22.47
C ALA A 329 49.46 -11.53 -23.86
N GLY A 330 50.45 -10.64 -23.91
CA GLY A 330 50.97 -10.09 -25.16
C GLY A 330 51.48 -11.21 -26.09
N PRO A 331 51.49 -10.96 -27.42
CA PRO A 331 51.89 -11.97 -28.39
C PRO A 331 53.34 -12.44 -28.13
N PRO A 332 53.64 -13.73 -28.36
CA PRO A 332 54.98 -14.26 -28.16
C PRO A 332 55.99 -13.55 -29.07
N ILE A 333 57.10 -13.10 -28.48
CA ILE A 333 58.24 -12.51 -29.19
C ILE A 333 58.89 -13.62 -30.03
N PRO A 334 59.12 -13.41 -31.33
CA PRO A 334 59.81 -14.41 -32.16
C PRO A 334 61.26 -14.55 -31.73
N ALA A 335 61.72 -15.81 -31.60
CA ALA A 335 63.09 -16.13 -31.22
C ALA A 335 64.08 -15.68 -32.32
N PRO A 336 65.28 -15.19 -31.94
CA PRO A 336 66.33 -14.87 -32.89
C PRO A 336 66.88 -16.16 -33.54
N ALA A 337 67.17 -16.05 -34.84
CA ALA A 337 67.64 -17.11 -35.73
C ALA A 337 69.02 -17.65 -35.37
#